data_AF-A0A972CXD4-F1
#
_entry.id   AF-A0A972CXD4-F1
#
_cell.length_a   1.000
_cell.length_b   1.000
_cell.length_c   1.000
_cell.angle_alpha   90.00
_cell.angle_beta   90.00
_cell.angle_gamma   90.00
#
_symmetry.space_group_name_H-M   'P 1'
#
loop_
_entity.id
_entity.type
_entity.pdbx_description
1 polymer ?
#
loop_
_entity_poly.entity_id
_entity_poly.type
_entity_poly.pdbx_seq_one_letter_code
_entity_poly.pdbx_strand_id
1 'polypeptide(L)'
;MDWIKNFSNKNTVWTVTFDKLPTTFDTFKDLPEAVLKEPYHTGALLIASLCLWNTDKDLAIEMINFLKGPQQLSPYDIQFISERLRNKEYLPYSYFEGSTPKNGYTPSKPYTIKLSTVPTSFDEKGYAKLYLQSSGADSLRPVQLRQRPSSKEWFLWEQMLLSDIRIPISEDLWA
;
A
#
# COMPACT_ATOMS: atom_id res chain seq x y z
N MET A 1 -44.34 -14.49 -0.27
CA MET A 1 -43.02 -15.04 0.08
C MET A 1 -42.12 -14.76 -1.09
N ASP A 2 -41.40 -13.65 -1.03
CA ASP A 2 -40.23 -13.34 -1.85
C ASP A 2 -39.64 -12.04 -1.34
N TRP A 3 -38.42 -12.12 -0.82
CA TRP A 3 -37.41 -11.10 -1.06
C TRP A 3 -36.05 -11.76 -0.87
N ILE A 4 -35.50 -12.20 -2.00
CA ILE A 4 -34.09 -12.51 -2.14
C ILE A 4 -33.32 -11.26 -1.69
N LYS A 5 -32.50 -11.40 -0.65
CA LYS A 5 -31.45 -10.42 -0.33
C LYS A 5 -30.46 -10.45 -1.49
N ASN A 6 -30.64 -9.57 -2.46
CA ASN A 6 -29.59 -9.20 -3.39
C ASN A 6 -28.48 -8.51 -2.60
N PHE A 7 -27.55 -9.29 -2.06
CA PHE A 7 -26.23 -8.77 -1.71
C PHE A 7 -25.60 -8.29 -3.01
N SER A 8 -25.46 -6.98 -3.18
CA SER A 8 -24.69 -6.49 -4.32
C SER A 8 -23.25 -7.00 -4.16
N ASN A 9 -22.87 -7.94 -5.01
CA ASN A 9 -21.52 -8.47 -5.22
C ASN A 9 -20.57 -7.40 -5.80
N LYS A 10 -20.61 -6.18 -5.27
CA LYS A 10 -19.76 -5.08 -5.72
C LYS A 10 -18.61 -4.92 -4.75
N ASN A 11 -17.42 -5.20 -5.25
CA ASN A 11 -16.17 -4.80 -4.62
C ASN A 11 -16.21 -3.29 -4.34
N THR A 12 -15.90 -2.89 -3.12
CA THR A 12 -15.73 -1.49 -2.76
C THR A 12 -14.34 -1.05 -3.21
N VAL A 13 -14.24 0.14 -3.78
CA VAL A 13 -12.97 0.78 -4.12
C VAL A 13 -12.89 2.10 -3.36
N TRP A 14 -11.81 2.29 -2.63
CA TRP A 14 -11.46 3.54 -1.98
C TRP A 14 -10.30 4.20 -2.71
N THR A 15 -10.32 5.52 -2.70
CA THR A 15 -9.30 6.36 -3.33
C THR A 15 -8.70 7.25 -2.26
N VAL A 16 -7.37 7.19 -2.10
CA VAL A 16 -6.59 8.08 -1.22
C VAL A 16 -5.72 8.96 -2.09
N THR A 17 -5.64 10.25 -1.77
CA THR A 17 -4.91 11.23 -2.57
C THR A 17 -3.99 12.06 -1.70
N PHE A 18 -2.73 12.18 -2.11
CA PHE A 18 -1.73 13.02 -1.47
C PHE A 18 -1.29 14.12 -2.44
N ASP A 19 -1.37 15.38 -2.04
CA ASP A 19 -0.82 16.49 -2.84
C ASP A 19 0.71 16.41 -2.94
N LYS A 20 1.33 15.94 -1.84
CA LYS A 20 2.75 15.66 -1.73
C LYS A 20 2.94 14.40 -0.90
N LEU A 21 3.91 13.58 -1.29
CA LEU A 21 4.35 12.48 -0.43
C LEU A 21 5.13 13.06 0.77
N PRO A 22 4.94 12.50 1.97
CA PRO A 22 5.63 12.98 3.16
C PRO A 22 7.13 12.71 3.02
N THR A 23 7.95 13.67 3.46
CA THR A 23 9.42 13.58 3.43
C THR A 23 10.05 13.65 4.81
N THR A 24 9.22 13.71 5.86
CA THR A 24 9.62 13.67 7.27
C THR A 24 8.56 12.91 8.07
N PHE A 25 8.92 12.42 9.26
CA PHE A 25 7.97 11.70 10.10
C PHE A 25 6.85 12.60 10.65
N ASP A 26 7.15 13.87 10.93
CA ASP A 26 6.12 14.83 11.38
C ASP A 26 5.10 15.12 10.28
N THR A 27 5.55 15.40 9.05
CA THR A 27 4.62 15.60 7.91
C THR A 27 3.80 14.34 7.61
N PHE A 28 4.35 13.15 7.87
CA PHE A 28 3.62 11.89 7.76
C PHE A 28 2.53 11.75 8.83
N LYS A 29 2.80 12.10 10.09
CA LYS A 29 1.80 12.05 11.18
C LYS A 29 0.71 13.12 11.05
N ASP A 30 1.03 14.23 10.40
CA ASP A 30 0.07 15.32 10.16
C ASP A 30 -0.94 15.00 9.04
N LEU A 31 -0.72 13.92 8.27
CA LEU A 31 -1.68 13.45 7.27
C LEU A 31 -2.99 13.02 7.93
N PRO A 32 -4.17 13.38 7.37
CA PRO A 32 -5.44 12.96 7.92
C PRO A 32 -5.60 11.43 7.94
N GLU A 33 -4.94 10.72 7.03
CA GLU A 33 -4.89 9.26 6.99
C GLU A 33 -4.18 8.65 8.21
N ALA A 34 -3.27 9.38 8.85
CA ALA A 34 -2.41 8.88 9.93
C ALA A 34 -3.15 8.65 11.26
N VAL A 35 -4.45 8.96 11.34
CA VAL A 35 -5.33 8.57 12.46
C VAL A 35 -5.70 7.08 12.44
N LEU A 36 -5.40 6.38 11.34
CA LEU A 36 -5.55 4.92 11.16
C LEU A 36 -6.97 4.37 11.45
N LYS A 37 -8.03 5.18 11.33
CA LYS A 37 -9.41 4.73 11.60
C LYS A 37 -10.01 3.87 10.51
N GLU A 38 -9.43 3.93 9.31
CA GLU A 38 -9.86 3.16 8.15
C GLU A 38 -8.72 2.26 7.64
N PRO A 39 -8.96 0.99 7.29
CA PRO A 39 -7.90 0.08 6.89
C PRO A 39 -7.22 0.51 5.58
N TYR A 40 -7.95 1.20 4.68
CA TYR A 40 -7.39 1.65 3.41
C TYR A 40 -6.44 2.84 3.58
N HIS A 41 -6.56 3.63 4.65
CA HIS A 41 -5.58 4.68 4.98
C HIS A 41 -4.21 4.08 5.30
N THR A 42 -4.16 3.05 6.14
CA THR A 42 -2.92 2.33 6.49
C THR A 42 -2.25 1.72 5.26
N GLY A 43 -3.04 1.13 4.35
CA GLY A 43 -2.53 0.59 3.10
C GLY A 43 -1.95 1.67 2.17
N ALA A 44 -2.58 2.84 2.05
CA ALA A 44 -2.07 3.95 1.25
C ALA A 44 -0.81 4.57 1.85
N LEU A 45 -0.78 4.76 3.18
CA LEU A 45 0.40 5.26 3.89
C LEU A 45 1.60 4.31 3.75
N LEU A 46 1.36 2.99 3.74
CA LEU A 46 2.42 2.01 3.50
C LEU A 46 3.11 2.22 2.15
N ILE A 47 2.35 2.47 1.08
CA ILE A 47 2.92 2.77 -0.24
C ILE A 47 3.77 4.04 -0.18
N ALA A 48 3.27 5.10 0.47
CA ALA A 48 4.02 6.35 0.64
C ALA A 48 5.34 6.12 1.39
N SER A 49 5.34 5.31 2.46
CA SER A 49 6.55 4.96 3.20
C SER A 49 7.53 4.11 2.38
N LEU A 50 7.04 3.15 1.59
CA LEU A 50 7.88 2.32 0.72
C LEU A 50 8.58 3.13 -0.38
N CYS A 51 7.99 4.24 -0.85
CA CYS A 51 8.61 5.13 -1.83
C CYS A 51 9.92 5.78 -1.33
N LEU A 52 10.08 5.90 -0.01
CA LEU A 52 11.27 6.47 0.62
C LEU A 52 12.37 5.43 0.85
N TRP A 53 12.11 4.13 0.68
CA TRP A 53 13.01 3.06 1.15
C TRP A 53 14.45 3.19 0.61
N ASN A 54 14.61 3.59 -0.65
CA ASN A 54 15.92 3.67 -1.30
C ASN A 54 16.57 5.06 -1.12
N THR A 55 15.81 6.09 -0.76
CA THR A 55 16.31 7.47 -0.58
C THR A 55 16.56 7.84 0.88
N ASP A 56 15.73 7.34 1.79
CA ASP A 56 15.80 7.52 3.24
C ASP A 56 15.21 6.29 3.94
N LYS A 57 16.06 5.27 4.09
CA LYS A 57 15.65 3.97 4.64
C LYS A 57 15.22 4.06 6.10
N ASP A 58 15.89 4.89 6.90
CA ASP A 58 15.58 5.01 8.33
C ASP A 58 14.21 5.66 8.53
N LEU A 59 13.91 6.72 7.76
CA LEU A 59 12.58 7.33 7.76
C LEU A 59 11.50 6.36 7.26
N ALA A 60 11.78 5.59 6.20
CA ALA A 60 10.84 4.58 5.71
C ALA A 60 10.54 3.51 6.79
N ILE A 61 11.57 3.05 7.51
CA ILE A 61 11.41 2.12 8.64
C ILE A 61 10.59 2.75 9.77
N GLU A 62 10.86 4.01 10.13
CA GLU A 62 10.13 4.74 11.18
C GLU A 62 8.64 4.84 10.83
N MET A 63 8.31 5.27 9.60
CA MET A 63 6.93 5.36 9.14
C MET A 63 6.23 3.98 9.09
N ILE A 64 6.90 2.94 8.59
CA ILE A 64 6.29 1.59 8.57
C ILE A 64 6.09 1.06 9.99
N ASN A 65 7.01 1.32 10.91
CA ASN A 65 6.86 0.93 12.31
C ASN A 65 5.70 1.64 12.99
N PHE A 66 5.43 2.91 12.66
CA PHE A 66 4.20 3.59 13.09
C PHE A 66 2.96 2.83 12.60
N LEU A 67 2.94 2.40 11.33
CA LEU A 67 1.83 1.64 10.77
C LEU A 67 1.68 0.24 11.37
N LYS A 68 2.76 -0.41 11.82
CA LYS A 68 2.70 -1.72 12.50
C LYS A 68 2.36 -1.62 13.99
N GLY A 69 2.47 -0.43 14.59
CA GLY A 69 2.23 -0.21 16.01
C GLY A 69 3.21 -0.98 16.90
N PRO A 70 2.76 -1.81 17.85
CA PRO A 70 3.64 -2.46 18.82
C PRO A 70 4.54 -3.56 18.22
N GLN A 71 4.16 -4.14 17.08
CA GLN A 71 4.96 -5.17 16.42
C GLN A 71 5.83 -4.51 15.34
N GLN A 72 6.99 -4.00 15.70
CA GLN A 72 7.89 -3.36 14.74
C GLN A 72 8.40 -4.35 13.66
N LEU A 73 8.92 -3.82 12.55
CA LEU A 73 9.62 -4.60 11.54
C LEU A 73 10.77 -5.37 12.18
N SER A 74 10.83 -6.66 11.92
CA SER A 74 11.97 -7.47 12.30
C SER A 74 13.16 -7.21 11.36
N PRO A 75 14.40 -7.59 11.75
CA PRO A 75 15.53 -7.56 10.83
C PRO A 75 15.28 -8.37 9.54
N TYR A 76 14.51 -9.46 9.63
CA TYR A 76 14.10 -10.25 8.46
C TYR A 76 13.19 -9.45 7.52
N ASP A 77 12.20 -8.74 8.06
CA ASP A 77 11.30 -7.90 7.24
C ASP A 77 12.08 -6.78 6.53
N ILE A 78 13.01 -6.14 7.24
CA ILE A 78 13.86 -5.08 6.68
C ILE A 78 14.75 -5.66 5.55
N GLN A 79 15.33 -6.84 5.77
CA GLN A 79 16.12 -7.51 4.74
C GLN A 79 15.26 -7.85 3.53
N PHE A 80 14.08 -8.44 3.74
CA PHE A 80 13.14 -8.78 2.69
C PHE A 80 12.77 -7.54 1.84
N ILE A 81 12.35 -6.44 2.47
CA ILE A 81 11.99 -5.21 1.74
C ILE A 81 13.21 -4.68 0.97
N SER A 82 14.40 -4.69 1.58
CA SER A 82 15.64 -4.24 0.93
C SER A 82 16.00 -5.07 -0.30
N GLU A 83 15.82 -6.39 -0.24
CA GLU A 83 16.06 -7.28 -1.37
C GLU A 83 15.06 -7.04 -2.50
N ARG A 84 13.78 -6.84 -2.15
CA ARG A 84 12.74 -6.61 -3.16
C ARG A 84 12.83 -5.26 -3.85
N LEU A 85 13.35 -4.24 -3.18
CA LEU A 85 13.46 -2.87 -3.73
C LEU A 85 14.84 -2.52 -4.28
N ARG A 86 15.83 -3.42 -4.16
CA ARG A 86 17.16 -3.21 -4.74
C ARG A 86 17.07 -3.11 -6.27
N ASN A 87 17.51 -1.98 -6.82
CA ASN A 87 17.45 -1.66 -8.25
C ASN A 87 16.02 -1.67 -8.82
N LYS A 88 15.02 -1.46 -7.96
CA LYS A 88 13.58 -1.48 -8.28
C LYS A 88 12.87 -0.33 -7.56
N GLU A 89 13.51 0.83 -7.53
CA GLU A 89 13.01 2.07 -6.91
C GLU A 89 11.62 2.43 -7.46
N TYR A 90 11.33 2.06 -8.70
CA TYR A 90 10.06 2.28 -9.39
C TYR A 90 8.89 1.42 -8.85
N LEU A 91 9.16 0.34 -8.12
CA LEU A 91 8.14 -0.65 -7.75
C LEU A 91 7.04 -0.05 -6.86
N PRO A 92 7.32 0.67 -5.75
CA PRO A 92 6.29 1.30 -4.94
C PRO A 92 5.46 2.32 -5.73
N TYR A 93 6.09 3.01 -6.70
CA TYR A 93 5.41 4.00 -7.53
C TYR A 93 4.37 3.39 -8.48
N SER A 94 4.48 2.09 -8.79
CA SER A 94 3.53 1.38 -9.65
C SER A 94 2.10 1.31 -9.11
N TYR A 95 1.88 1.61 -7.83
CA TYR A 95 0.56 1.63 -7.20
C TYR A 95 -0.17 2.97 -7.32
N PHE A 96 0.50 4.01 -7.83
CA PHE A 96 -0.15 5.29 -8.07
C PHE A 96 -0.76 5.35 -9.46
N GLU A 97 -1.89 6.06 -9.57
CA GLU A 97 -2.52 6.40 -10.83
C GLU A 97 -1.56 7.16 -11.77
N GLY A 98 -1.65 6.85 -13.05
CA GLY A 98 -0.80 7.43 -14.10
C GLY A 98 0.62 6.85 -14.19
N SER A 99 1.04 6.01 -13.25
CA SER A 99 2.29 5.23 -13.39
C SER A 99 2.09 4.11 -14.41
N THR A 100 3.10 3.86 -15.25
CA THR A 100 3.11 2.74 -16.22
C THR A 100 4.56 2.29 -16.48
N PRO A 101 4.80 1.07 -17.00
CA PRO A 101 6.13 0.69 -17.47
C PRO A 101 6.70 1.66 -18.53
N LYS A 102 5.82 2.24 -19.38
CA LYS A 102 6.21 3.14 -20.48
C LYS A 102 6.78 4.47 -20.02
N ASN A 103 6.32 5.00 -18.89
CA ASN A 103 6.80 6.26 -18.32
C ASN A 103 7.74 6.07 -17.13
N GLY A 104 8.35 4.89 -17.00
CA GLY A 104 9.23 4.55 -15.88
C GLY A 104 8.53 4.60 -14.52
N TYR A 105 7.23 4.30 -14.50
CA TYR A 105 6.36 4.38 -13.33
C TYR A 105 6.23 5.77 -12.71
N THR A 106 6.39 6.83 -13.50
CA THR A 106 6.16 8.21 -13.02
C THR A 106 4.66 8.43 -12.74
N PRO A 107 4.23 8.70 -11.50
CA PRO A 107 2.83 8.95 -11.19
C PRO A 107 2.31 10.28 -11.71
N SER A 108 0.99 10.37 -11.92
CA SER A 108 0.32 11.67 -12.06
C SER A 108 0.18 12.38 -10.72
N LYS A 109 0.04 13.71 -10.75
CA LYS A 109 -0.30 14.52 -9.57
C LYS A 109 -1.77 14.96 -9.62
N PRO A 110 -2.47 15.02 -8.47
CA PRO A 110 -1.99 14.60 -7.14
C PRO A 110 -1.78 13.08 -7.07
N TYR A 111 -0.96 12.62 -6.11
CA TYR A 111 -0.58 11.21 -5.99
C TYR A 111 -1.79 10.41 -5.49
N THR A 112 -2.39 9.60 -6.36
CA THR A 112 -3.62 8.87 -6.05
C THR A 112 -3.38 7.36 -5.99
N ILE A 113 -3.86 6.71 -4.93
CA ILE A 113 -3.80 5.26 -4.71
C ILE A 113 -5.22 4.72 -4.59
N LYS A 114 -5.48 3.56 -5.20
CA LYS A 114 -6.74 2.83 -5.04
C LYS A 114 -6.54 1.54 -4.28
N LEU A 115 -7.41 1.32 -3.30
CA LEU A 115 -7.52 0.07 -2.55
C LEU A 115 -8.91 -0.50 -2.73
N SER A 116 -9.01 -1.81 -2.89
CA SER A 116 -10.28 -2.47 -3.15
C SER A 116 -10.51 -3.67 -2.24
N THR A 117 -11.78 -4.03 -2.09
CA THR A 117 -12.19 -5.29 -1.46
C THR A 117 -12.39 -6.38 -2.49
N VAL A 118 -12.37 -7.60 -2.01
CA VAL A 118 -13.04 -8.76 -2.62
C VAL A 118 -14.10 -9.25 -1.62
N PRO A 119 -15.00 -10.18 -2.00
CA PRO A 119 -16.07 -10.64 -1.11
C PRO A 119 -15.58 -11.14 0.25
N THR A 120 -14.37 -11.70 0.32
CA THR A 120 -13.78 -12.27 1.53
C THR A 120 -12.88 -11.30 2.32
N SER A 121 -12.82 -10.02 1.93
CA SER A 121 -11.91 -9.03 2.54
C SER A 121 -12.09 -8.84 4.04
N PHE A 122 -13.26 -9.17 4.60
CA PHE A 122 -13.61 -8.98 6.01
C PHE A 122 -14.19 -10.24 6.67
N ASP A 123 -13.93 -11.42 6.10
CA ASP A 123 -14.43 -12.69 6.65
C ASP A 123 -13.89 -12.98 8.05
N GLU A 124 -12.65 -12.56 8.31
CA GLU A 124 -12.01 -12.71 9.61
C GLU A 124 -12.26 -11.48 10.50
N LYS A 125 -12.91 -11.72 11.65
CA LYS A 125 -13.23 -10.65 12.60
C LYS A 125 -11.96 -9.92 13.08
N GLY A 126 -11.94 -8.60 12.88
CA GLY A 126 -10.83 -7.75 13.30
C GLY A 126 -9.68 -7.68 12.29
N TYR A 127 -9.84 -8.28 11.12
CA TYR A 127 -8.89 -8.21 10.02
C TYR A 127 -9.55 -7.64 8.77
N ALA A 128 -8.74 -7.00 7.94
CA ALA A 128 -9.13 -6.53 6.62
C ALA A 128 -8.04 -6.94 5.63
N LYS A 129 -8.41 -7.66 4.57
CA LYS A 129 -7.51 -7.98 3.46
C LYS A 129 -7.89 -7.12 2.26
N LEU A 130 -7.11 -6.08 2.00
CA LEU A 130 -7.35 -5.12 0.93
C LEU A 130 -6.41 -5.38 -0.25
N TYR A 131 -6.78 -4.89 -1.42
CA TYR A 131 -6.12 -5.23 -2.68
C TYR A 131 -5.75 -3.98 -3.46
N LEU A 132 -4.50 -3.92 -3.93
CA LEU A 132 -3.96 -2.84 -4.77
C LEU A 132 -3.59 -3.37 -6.15
N GLN A 133 -3.83 -2.56 -7.18
CA GLN A 133 -3.37 -2.85 -8.54
C GLN A 133 -2.04 -2.14 -8.77
N SER A 134 -0.99 -2.91 -9.12
CA SER A 134 0.23 -2.34 -9.70
C SER A 134 0.04 -2.19 -11.21
N SER A 135 0.42 -1.05 -11.78
CA SER A 135 0.44 -0.84 -13.23
C SER A 135 1.44 -1.74 -13.98
N GLY A 136 2.32 -2.43 -13.24
CA GLY A 136 3.31 -3.37 -13.74
C GLY A 136 2.98 -4.85 -13.55
N ALA A 137 1.83 -5.18 -12.96
CA ALA A 137 1.41 -6.55 -12.65
C ALA A 137 0.02 -6.87 -13.18
N ASP A 138 -0.25 -8.14 -13.46
CA ASP A 138 -1.57 -8.58 -13.96
C ASP A 138 -2.56 -8.90 -12.82
N SER A 139 -2.05 -9.17 -11.62
CA SER A 139 -2.86 -9.52 -10.46
C SER A 139 -2.88 -8.42 -9.41
N LEU A 140 -4.02 -8.30 -8.74
CA LEU A 140 -4.16 -7.51 -7.53
C LEU A 140 -3.30 -8.07 -6.40
N ARG A 141 -2.69 -7.20 -5.61
CA ARG A 141 -1.77 -7.57 -4.54
C ARG A 141 -2.37 -7.26 -3.17
N PRO A 142 -2.39 -8.26 -2.26
CA PRO A 142 -3.03 -8.07 -0.98
C PRO A 142 -2.13 -7.35 0.04
N VAL A 143 -2.78 -6.58 0.90
CA VAL A 143 -2.26 -6.08 2.17
C VAL A 143 -3.27 -6.43 3.25
N GLN A 144 -2.80 -6.98 4.38
CA GLN A 144 -3.65 -7.34 5.51
C GLN A 144 -3.43 -6.35 6.65
N LEU A 145 -4.55 -5.90 7.22
CA LEU A 145 -4.60 -4.97 8.33
C LEU A 145 -5.31 -5.64 9.50
N ARG A 146 -4.89 -5.28 10.72
CA ARG A 146 -5.49 -5.77 11.96
C ARG A 146 -6.02 -4.60 12.77
N GLN A 147 -7.29 -4.67 13.16
CA GLN A 147 -7.90 -3.67 14.02
C GLN A 147 -7.50 -3.89 15.47
N ARG A 148 -7.07 -2.82 16.16
CA ARG A 148 -6.95 -2.81 17.61
C ARG A 148 -8.35 -2.70 18.23
N PRO A 149 -8.83 -3.68 19.02
CA PRO A 149 -10.21 -3.68 19.49
C PRO A 149 -10.60 -2.48 20.37
N SER A 150 -9.66 -1.95 21.16
CA SER A 150 -9.88 -0.86 22.11
C SER A 150 -9.99 0.51 21.42
N SER A 151 -9.06 0.85 20.54
CA SER A 151 -9.00 2.16 19.87
C SER A 151 -9.66 2.18 18.49
N LYS A 152 -9.99 1.01 17.92
CA LYS A 152 -10.52 0.83 16.56
C LYS A 152 -9.58 1.24 15.42
N GLU A 153 -8.33 1.53 15.72
CA GLU A 153 -7.29 1.81 14.73
C GLU A 153 -6.88 0.53 13.97
N TRP A 154 -6.48 0.67 12.72
CA TRP A 154 -6.05 -0.40 11.83
C TRP A 154 -4.55 -0.35 11.60
N PHE A 155 -3.85 -1.38 12.05
CA PHE A 155 -2.40 -1.50 11.92
C PHE A 155 -2.03 -2.47 10.80
N LEU A 156 -0.90 -2.24 10.17
CA LEU A 156 -0.31 -3.13 9.19
C LEU A 156 0.01 -4.48 9.83
N TRP A 157 -0.60 -5.54 9.30
CA TRP A 157 -0.35 -6.91 9.72
C TRP A 157 0.65 -7.58 8.79
N GLU A 158 0.28 -7.72 7.50
CA GLU A 158 1.08 -8.38 6.47
C GLU A 158 0.99 -7.62 5.13
N GLN A 159 2.01 -7.73 4.28
CA GLN A 159 2.02 -7.16 2.94
C GLN A 159 2.58 -8.14 1.92
N MET A 160 1.95 -8.22 0.74
CA MET A 160 2.44 -8.99 -0.41
C MET A 160 2.56 -8.09 -1.64
N LEU A 161 3.02 -6.86 -1.43
CA LEU A 161 3.08 -5.79 -2.41
C LEU A 161 4.40 -5.77 -3.19
N LEU A 162 5.41 -6.52 -2.75
CA LEU A 162 6.78 -6.40 -3.28
C LEU A 162 7.21 -7.54 -4.23
N SER A 163 6.24 -8.23 -4.84
CA SER A 163 6.54 -9.16 -5.94
C SER A 163 7.05 -8.42 -7.18
N ASP A 164 7.81 -9.09 -8.03
CA ASP A 164 8.35 -8.50 -9.25
C ASP A 164 7.25 -8.00 -10.19
N ILE A 165 7.56 -6.94 -10.93
CA ILE A 165 6.69 -6.31 -11.92
C ILE A 165 7.46 -6.13 -13.23
N ARG A 166 6.75 -5.79 -14.31
CA ARG A 166 7.37 -5.42 -15.59
C ARG A 166 8.44 -4.35 -15.35
N ILE A 167 9.63 -4.51 -15.94
CA ILE A 167 10.66 -3.48 -15.87
C ILE A 167 10.22 -2.23 -16.66
N PRO A 168 10.69 -1.02 -16.31
CA PRO A 168 10.56 0.16 -17.15
C PRO A 168 11.03 -0.11 -18.57
N ILE A 169 10.34 0.42 -19.57
CA ILE A 169 10.76 0.26 -20.98
C ILE A 169 12.16 0.84 -21.20
N SER A 170 12.51 1.92 -20.51
CA SER A 170 13.86 2.53 -20.57
C SER A 170 14.97 1.65 -20.00
N GLU A 171 14.64 0.63 -19.20
CA GLU A 171 15.58 -0.32 -18.60
C GLU A 171 15.58 -1.67 -19.34
N ASP A 172 14.70 -1.86 -20.31
CA ASP A 172 14.64 -3.07 -21.13
C ASP A 172 15.64 -2.95 -22.29
N LEU A 173 16.71 -3.75 -22.22
CA LEU A 173 17.77 -3.78 -23.23
C LEU A 173 17.31 -4.39 -24.57
N TRP A 174 16.09 -4.94 -24.63
CA TRP A 174 15.52 -5.61 -25.80
C TRP A 174 14.21 -4.99 -26.30
N ALA A 175 13.78 -3.86 -25.73
CA ALA A 175 12.57 -3.14 -26.13
C ALA A 175 12.69 -2.40 -27.47
#